data_AF-A0AAD6TTJ6-F1
#
_entry.id   AF-A0AAD6TTJ6-F1
#
_cell.length_a   1.000
_cell.length_b   1.000
_cell.length_c   1.000
_cell.angle_alpha   90.00
_cell.angle_beta   90.00
_cell.angle_gamma   90.00
#
_symmetry.space_group_name_H-M   'P 1'
#
loop_
_entity.id
_entity.type
_entity.pdbx_description
1 polymer ?
#
loop_
_entity_poly.entity_id
_entity_poly.type
_entity_poly.pdbx_seq_one_letter_code
_entity_poly.pdbx_strand_id
1 'polypeptide(L)'
;DLNVELVNPFTRKIAQKWQQVFEANVFGSLITSTVACIDQLVDDIQRSAPSGLRDRAKLQGKSCHEEARVALDKMVEAVERDLDAVQKQTSR
;
A
#
# COMPACT_ATOMS: atom_id res chain seq x y z
N ASP A 1 16.15 21.37 -30.04
CA ASP A 1 16.04 20.23 -30.97
C ASP A 1 14.56 19.84 -31.03
N LEU A 2 13.95 19.92 -32.21
CA LEU A 2 12.52 19.69 -32.42
C LEU A 2 12.10 18.26 -32.03
N ASN A 3 12.98 17.28 -32.19
CA ASN A 3 12.70 15.90 -31.78
C ASN A 3 12.56 15.80 -30.26
N VAL A 4 13.36 16.56 -29.51
CA VAL A 4 13.27 16.61 -28.03
C VAL A 4 11.97 17.29 -27.59
N GLU A 5 11.56 18.38 -28.25
CA GLU A 5 10.29 19.07 -27.96
C GLU A 5 9.06 18.21 -28.26
N LEU A 6 9.13 17.35 -29.27
CA LEU A 6 8.06 16.42 -29.60
C LEU A 6 8.04 15.20 -28.68
N VAL A 7 9.21 14.64 -28.32
CA VAL A 7 9.30 13.41 -27.51
C VAL A 7 9.02 13.66 -26.03
N ASN A 8 9.47 14.78 -25.46
CA ASN A 8 9.28 15.09 -24.04
C ASN A 8 7.81 15.00 -23.55
N PRO A 9 6.81 15.58 -24.24
CA PRO A 9 5.41 15.45 -23.81
C PRO A 9 4.88 14.01 -23.89
N PHE A 10 5.33 13.19 -24.86
CA PHE A 10 4.96 11.78 -24.92
C PHE A 10 5.58 10.98 -23.78
N THR A 11 6.88 11.16 -23.51
CA THR A 11 7.58 10.50 -22.41
C THR A 11 6.95 10.86 -21.06
N ARG A 12 6.59 12.13 -20.83
CA ARG A 12 5.88 12.55 -19.61
C ARG A 12 4.51 11.88 -19.46
N LYS A 13 3.71 11.83 -20.51
CA LYS A 13 2.38 11.17 -20.48
C LYS A 13 2.51 9.67 -20.21
N ILE A 14 3.50 9.00 -20.82
CA ILE A 14 3.76 7.58 -20.62
C ILE A 14 4.18 7.34 -19.17
N ALA A 15 5.13 8.11 -18.64
CA ALA A 15 5.58 7.99 -17.24
C ALA A 15 4.42 8.19 -16.23
N GLN A 16 3.57 9.20 -16.44
CA GLN A 16 2.38 9.41 -15.61
C GLN A 16 1.41 8.23 -15.65
N LYS A 17 1.20 7.63 -16.83
CA LYS A 17 0.32 6.46 -16.95
C LYS A 17 0.90 5.22 -16.29
N TRP A 18 2.19 5.00 -16.38
CA TRP A 18 2.85 3.90 -15.68
C TRP A 18 2.81 4.08 -14.17
N GLN A 19 3.01 5.30 -13.66
CA GLN A 19 2.86 5.59 -12.23
C GLN A 19 1.46 5.25 -11.72
N GLN A 20 0.40 5.72 -12.41
CA GLN A 20 -1.00 5.41 -12.05
C GLN A 20 -1.27 3.90 -12.00
N VAL A 21 -0.71 3.14 -12.95
CA VAL A 21 -0.86 1.67 -12.99
C VAL A 21 -0.09 1.01 -11.85
N PHE A 22 1.12 1.47 -11.53
CA PHE A 22 1.90 0.95 -10.41
C PHE A 22 1.22 1.21 -9.07
N GLU A 23 0.76 2.44 -8.85
CA GLU A 23 0.04 2.84 -7.63
C GLU A 23 -1.21 1.98 -7.42
N ALA A 24 -2.08 1.90 -8.43
CA ALA A 24 -3.33 1.16 -8.32
C ALA A 24 -3.13 -0.35 -8.18
N ASN A 25 -2.20 -0.94 -8.94
CA ASN A 25 -2.08 -2.39 -9.04
C ASN A 25 -1.18 -2.98 -7.94
N VAL A 26 -0.05 -2.33 -7.63
CA VAL A 26 0.92 -2.86 -6.65
C VAL A 26 0.51 -2.50 -5.23
N PHE A 27 0.19 -1.24 -4.94
CA PHE A 27 -0.18 -0.84 -3.57
C PHE A 27 -1.55 -1.37 -3.19
N GLY A 28 -2.53 -1.34 -4.11
CA GLY A 28 -3.83 -1.95 -3.88
C GLY A 28 -3.72 -3.44 -3.51
N SER A 29 -3.01 -4.23 -4.31
CA SER A 29 -2.81 -5.66 -4.03
C SER A 29 -2.02 -5.90 -2.74
N LEU A 30 -1.02 -5.07 -2.44
CA LEU A 30 -0.22 -5.18 -1.21
C LEU A 30 -1.07 -4.94 0.03
N ILE A 31 -1.89 -3.88 0.02
CA ILE A 31 -2.79 -3.54 1.13
C ILE A 31 -3.76 -4.69 1.35
N THR A 32 -4.47 -5.12 0.30
CA THR A 32 -5.47 -6.19 0.40
C THR A 32 -4.85 -7.50 0.91
N SER A 33 -3.69 -7.89 0.38
CA SER A 33 -3.04 -9.15 0.77
C SER A 33 -2.52 -9.12 2.21
N THR A 34 -1.98 -7.97 2.64
CA THR A 34 -1.45 -7.83 4.00
C THR A 34 -2.58 -7.83 5.03
N VAL A 35 -3.67 -7.10 4.77
CA VAL A 35 -4.87 -7.12 5.62
C VAL A 35 -5.43 -8.53 5.74
N ALA A 36 -5.58 -9.25 4.62
CA ALA A 36 -6.06 -10.63 4.63
C ALA A 36 -5.15 -11.58 5.45
N CYS A 37 -3.82 -11.38 5.38
CA CYS A 37 -2.87 -12.14 6.18
C CYS A 37 -3.04 -11.87 7.69
N ILE A 38 -3.21 -10.60 8.08
CA ILE A 38 -3.44 -10.21 9.47
C ILE A 38 -4.74 -10.79 10.01
N ASP A 39 -5.83 -10.70 9.24
CA ASP A 39 -7.13 -11.28 9.60
C ASP A 39 -7.02 -12.78 9.86
N GLN A 40 -6.34 -13.50 8.97
CA GLN A 40 -6.11 -14.93 9.12
C GLN A 40 -5.33 -15.24 10.41
N LEU A 41 -4.28 -14.46 10.69
CA LEU A 41 -3.44 -14.63 11.88
C LEU A 41 -4.21 -14.37 13.17
N VAL A 42 -5.05 -13.32 13.17
CA VAL A 42 -5.92 -12.98 14.29
C VAL A 42 -6.96 -14.08 14.53
N ASP A 43 -7.54 -14.64 13.48
CA ASP A 43 -8.49 -15.75 13.56
C ASP A 43 -7.83 -17.01 14.13
N ASP A 44 -6.62 -17.33 13.70
CA ASP A 44 -5.87 -18.49 14.19
C ASP A 44 -5.50 -18.33 15.68
N ILE A 45 -5.14 -17.11 16.11
CA ILE A 45 -4.94 -16.78 17.53
C ILE A 45 -6.24 -16.93 18.33
N GLN A 46 -7.37 -16.46 17.81
CA GLN A 46 -8.66 -16.59 18.50
C GLN A 46 -9.10 -18.06 18.66
N ARG A 47 -8.83 -18.89 17.64
CA ARG A 47 -9.15 -20.32 17.65
C ARG A 47 -8.27 -21.10 18.62
N SER A 48 -6.98 -20.74 18.70
CA SER A 48 -6.02 -21.37 19.62
C SER A 48 -6.14 -20.88 21.06
N ALA A 49 -6.83 -19.75 21.29
CA ALA A 49 -7.01 -19.20 22.63
C ALA A 49 -7.90 -20.09 23.53
N PRO A 50 -7.51 -20.28 24.82
CA PRO A 50 -8.37 -20.89 25.83
C PRO A 50 -9.73 -20.18 25.92
N SER A 51 -10.80 -20.92 26.25
CA SER A 51 -12.18 -20.40 26.24
C SER A 51 -12.36 -19.11 27.06
N GLY A 52 -11.71 -18.99 28.22
CA GLY A 52 -11.76 -17.80 29.06
C GLY A 52 -10.97 -16.57 28.55
N LEU A 53 -10.16 -16.74 27.49
CA LEU A 53 -9.33 -15.68 26.91
C LEU A 53 -9.76 -15.30 25.49
N ARG A 54 -10.70 -16.03 24.88
CA ARG A 54 -11.10 -15.85 23.48
C ARG A 54 -11.66 -14.46 23.20
N ASP A 55 -12.49 -13.93 24.10
CA ASP A 55 -13.05 -12.57 23.96
C ASP A 55 -11.96 -11.49 24.06
N ARG A 56 -10.97 -11.70 24.92
CA ARG A 56 -9.83 -10.80 25.05
C ARG A 56 -8.90 -10.86 23.84
N ALA A 57 -8.66 -12.06 23.30
CA ALA A 57 -7.92 -12.27 22.07
C ALA A 57 -8.62 -11.61 20.87
N LYS A 58 -9.95 -11.68 20.81
CA LYS A 58 -10.76 -11.00 19.79
C LYS A 58 -10.66 -9.48 19.87
N LEU A 59 -10.74 -8.91 21.07
CA LEU A 59 -10.56 -7.47 21.29
C LEU A 59 -9.15 -6.99 20.90
N GLN A 60 -8.11 -7.72 21.28
CA GLN A 60 -6.75 -7.39 20.86
C GLN A 60 -6.54 -7.54 19.35
N GLY A 61 -7.13 -8.57 18.74
CA GLY A 61 -7.09 -8.77 17.29
C GLY A 61 -7.65 -7.59 16.53
N LYS A 62 -8.78 -7.01 16.99
CA LYS A 62 -9.35 -5.79 16.40
C LYS A 62 -8.42 -4.59 16.50
N SER A 63 -7.77 -4.39 17.65
CA SER A 63 -6.79 -3.30 17.83
C SER A 63 -5.60 -3.47 16.89
N CYS A 64 -5.06 -4.69 16.82
CA CYS A 64 -3.93 -5.03 15.95
C CYS A 64 -4.26 -4.80 14.47
N HIS A 65 -5.46 -5.18 14.05
CA HIS A 65 -5.94 -4.93 12.68
C HIS A 65 -5.98 -3.44 12.35
N GLU A 66 -6.53 -2.62 13.25
CA GLU A 66 -6.63 -1.17 13.03
C GLU A 66 -5.24 -0.50 13.01
N GLU A 67 -4.36 -0.88 13.93
CA GLU A 67 -2.98 -0.38 13.96
C GLU A 67 -2.20 -0.75 12.70
N ALA A 68 -2.35 -2.00 12.23
CA ALA A 68 -1.70 -2.46 11.03
C ALA A 68 -2.23 -1.72 9.79
N ARG A 69 -3.54 -1.48 9.69
CA ARG A 69 -4.13 -0.68 8.61
C ARG A 69 -3.54 0.73 8.57
N VAL A 70 -3.50 1.42 9.72
CA VAL A 70 -2.91 2.76 9.82
C VAL A 70 -1.43 2.76 9.45
N ALA A 71 -0.68 1.73 9.83
CA ALA A 71 0.73 1.60 9.47
C ALA A 71 0.93 1.38 7.96
N LEU A 72 0.08 0.55 7.33
CA LEU A 72 0.09 0.34 5.88
C LEU A 72 -0.24 1.60 5.10
N ASP A 73 -1.27 2.34 5.51
CA ASP A 73 -1.66 3.59 4.85
C ASP A 73 -0.49 4.60 4.88
N LYS A 74 0.15 4.77 6.06
CA LYS A 74 1.34 5.64 6.20
C LYS A 74 2.52 5.20 5.34
N MET A 75 2.72 3.88 5.19
CA MET A 75 3.79 3.35 4.34
C MET A 75 3.52 3.67 2.88
N VAL A 76 2.28 3.47 2.40
CA VAL A 76 1.88 3.78 1.03
C VAL A 76 2.02 5.28 0.76
N GLU A 77 1.54 6.14 1.66
CA GLU A 77 1.71 7.59 1.56
C GLU A 77 3.19 8.03 1.52
N ALA A 78 4.09 7.32 2.20
CA ALA A 78 5.52 7.59 2.11
C ALA A 78 6.08 7.23 0.73
N VAL A 79 5.72 6.06 0.21
CA VAL A 79 6.18 5.60 -1.12
C VAL A 79 5.60 6.46 -2.25
N GLU A 80 4.34 6.87 -2.18
CA GLU A 80 3.72 7.79 -3.14
C GLU A 80 4.47 9.12 -3.21
N ARG A 81 4.83 9.68 -2.04
CA ARG A 81 5.63 10.92 -1.98
C ARG A 81 7.02 10.76 -2.61
N ASP A 82 7.67 9.63 -2.40
CA ASP A 82 8.98 9.34 -2.98
C ASP A 82 8.88 9.14 -4.50
N LEU A 83 7.84 8.45 -4.99
CA LEU A 83 7.58 8.28 -6.43
C LEU A 83 7.32 9.63 -7.11
N ASP A 84 6.51 10.50 -6.51
CA ASP A 84 6.26 11.85 -7.00
C ASP A 84 7.55 12.69 -7.05
N ALA A 85 8.42 12.55 -6.04
CA ALA A 85 9.70 13.25 -6.00
C ALA A 85 10.63 12.78 -7.14
N VAL A 86 10.73 11.47 -7.34
CA VAL A 86 11.52 10.88 -8.44
C VAL A 86 10.95 11.30 -9.79
N GLN A 87 9.64 11.24 -9.99
CA GLN A 87 9.01 11.65 -11.25
C GLN A 87 9.30 13.13 -11.57
N LYS A 88 9.21 14.02 -10.57
CA LYS A 88 9.57 15.43 -10.75
C LYS A 88 11.02 15.60 -11.17
N GLN A 89 11.94 14.82 -10.61
CA GLN A 89 13.36 14.86 -11.00
C GLN A 89 13.58 14.34 -12.43
N THR A 90 12.96 13.23 -12.82
CA THR A 90 13.12 12.64 -14.17
C THR A 90 12.41 13.45 -15.26
N SER A 91 11.38 14.23 -14.90
CA SER A 91 10.64 15.08 -15.84
C SER A 91 11.30 16.43 -16.16
N ARG A 92 12.35 16.81 -15.42
CA ARG A 92 13.17 18.01 -15.64
C ARG A 92 14.28 17.73 -16.64
#